data_AF-A0A6A4WL96-F1
#
_entry.id   AF-A0A6A4WL96-F1
#
_cell.length_a   1.000
_cell.length_b   1.000
_cell.length_c   1.000
_cell.angle_alpha   90.00
_cell.angle_beta   90.00
_cell.angle_gamma   90.00
#
_symmetry.space_group_name_H-M   'P 1'
#
loop_
_entity.id
_entity.type
_entity.pdbx_description
1 polymer ?
#
loop_
_entity_poly.entity_id
_entity_poly.type
_entity_poly.pdbx_seq_one_letter_code
_entity_poly.pdbx_strand_id
1 'polypeptide(L)'
;MGIVKVRETRVTGILSHALIGLSVFLLPYPLSYIPPPVLNGLFLYMAITALNGNQMFERITLFFMEQVAYPPNHYIRRVPQRKIHIFTGCQVLQLGILCVFGFSPWSYMKTIFPVLLLLLLPIRHRLIPMLIEEKYLTAMDMEL
;
A
#
# COMPACT_ATOMS: atom_id res chain seq x y z
N MET A 1 21.64 -3.82 -8.81
CA MET A 1 21.10 -2.66 -9.54
C MET A 1 20.44 -1.75 -8.50
N GLY A 2 21.11 -0.68 -8.09
CA GLY A 2 20.60 0.24 -7.08
C GLY A 2 19.64 1.28 -7.70
N ILE A 3 18.65 1.73 -6.94
CA ILE A 3 17.77 2.84 -7.34
C ILE A 3 18.61 4.13 -7.27
N VAL A 4 19.05 4.63 -8.43
CA VAL A 4 20.01 5.75 -8.51
C VAL A 4 19.33 7.09 -8.26
N LYS A 5 18.10 7.30 -8.77
CA LYS A 5 17.33 8.55 -8.60
C LYS A 5 15.92 8.43 -9.18
N VAL A 6 14.92 9.01 -8.50
CA VAL A 6 13.60 9.28 -9.10
C VAL A 6 13.69 10.56 -9.91
N ARG A 7 13.23 10.52 -11.17
CA ARG A 7 13.27 11.66 -12.07
C ARG A 7 12.07 12.55 -11.78
N GLU A 8 12.29 13.70 -11.16
CA GLU A 8 11.22 14.69 -10.94
C GLU A 8 10.83 15.33 -12.28
N THR A 9 9.67 14.98 -12.81
CA THR A 9 9.17 15.50 -14.09
C THR A 9 7.95 16.40 -13.87
N ARG A 10 8.17 17.72 -13.84
CA ARG A 10 7.07 18.71 -13.78
C ARG A 10 6.28 18.78 -15.09
N VAL A 11 6.97 18.58 -16.21
CA VAL A 11 6.39 18.66 -17.57
C VAL A 11 5.39 17.53 -17.83
N THR A 12 5.64 16.32 -17.32
CA THR A 12 4.74 15.17 -17.54
C THR A 12 3.36 15.40 -16.91
N GLY A 13 3.32 16.05 -15.74
CA GLY A 13 2.06 16.41 -15.08
C GLY A 13 1.26 17.48 -15.82
N ILE A 14 1.94 18.53 -16.32
CA ILE A 14 1.29 19.58 -17.12
C ILE A 14 0.76 19.00 -18.44
N LEU A 15 1.56 18.18 -19.11
CA LEU A 15 1.19 17.54 -20.36
C LEU A 15 0.01 16.57 -20.16
N SER A 16 0.00 15.76 -19.10
CA SER A 16 -1.11 14.84 -18.84
C SER A 16 -2.43 15.57 -18.60
N HIS A 17 -2.42 16.65 -17.81
CA HIS A 17 -3.63 17.46 -17.57
C HIS A 17 -4.12 18.16 -18.85
N ALA A 18 -3.20 18.67 -19.67
CA ALA A 18 -3.54 19.24 -20.97
C ALA A 18 -4.16 18.20 -21.92
N LEU A 19 -3.60 16.98 -21.97
CA LEU A 19 -4.14 15.86 -22.76
C LEU A 19 -5.51 15.40 -22.25
N ILE A 20 -5.73 15.39 -20.94
CA ILE A 20 -7.07 15.12 -20.36
C ILE A 20 -8.07 16.18 -20.81
N GLY A 21 -7.72 17.47 -20.77
CA GLY A 21 -8.59 18.54 -21.28
C GLY A 21 -8.87 18.40 -22.78
N LEU A 22 -7.85 18.05 -23.57
CA LEU A 22 -7.97 17.85 -25.02
C LEU A 22 -8.83 16.61 -25.36
N SER A 23 -8.85 15.59 -24.50
CA SER A 23 -9.66 14.37 -24.70
C SER A 23 -11.17 14.63 -24.79
N VAL A 24 -11.66 15.72 -24.18
CA VAL A 24 -13.07 16.12 -24.24
C VAL A 24 -13.47 16.51 -25.68
N PHE A 25 -12.57 17.14 -26.42
CA PHE A 25 -12.80 17.53 -27.83
C PHE A 25 -12.69 16.35 -28.81
N LEU A 26 -12.15 15.20 -28.36
CA LEU A 26 -11.93 13.99 -29.15
C LEU A 26 -13.01 12.91 -28.91
N LEU A 27 -14.07 13.24 -28.17
CA LEU A 27 -15.27 12.41 -28.04
C LEU A 27 -16.23 12.74 -29.21
N PRO A 28 -16.72 11.78 -30.02
CA PRO A 28 -16.75 10.31 -29.81
C PRO A 28 -15.67 9.52 -30.58
N TYR A 29 -15.02 10.08 -31.60
CA TYR A 29 -13.96 9.43 -32.36
C TYR A 29 -12.65 10.21 -32.16
N PRO A 30 -11.50 9.58 -31.82
CA PRO A 30 -11.16 8.15 -31.86
C PRO A 30 -11.17 7.40 -30.50
N LEU A 31 -11.48 8.07 -29.37
CA LEU A 31 -11.39 7.41 -28.05
C LEU A 31 -12.31 6.18 -27.90
N SER A 32 -13.43 6.14 -28.61
CA SER A 32 -14.36 5.00 -28.56
C SER A 32 -13.82 3.72 -29.20
N TYR A 33 -12.69 3.78 -29.92
CA TYR A 33 -12.02 2.58 -30.43
C TYR A 33 -11.25 1.81 -29.36
N ILE A 34 -10.99 2.42 -28.20
CA ILE A 34 -10.28 1.76 -27.10
C ILE A 34 -11.29 0.89 -26.35
N PRO A 35 -11.17 -0.45 -26.42
CA PRO A 35 -12.13 -1.32 -25.78
C PRO A 35 -11.96 -1.24 -24.25
N PRO A 36 -13.04 -1.12 -23.46
CA PRO A 36 -12.97 -1.05 -21.99
C PRO A 36 -12.13 -2.16 -21.30
N PRO A 37 -12.09 -3.42 -21.81
CA PRO A 37 -11.22 -4.46 -21.27
C PRO A 37 -9.74 -4.10 -21.18
N VAL A 38 -9.21 -3.28 -22.09
CA VAL A 38 -7.80 -2.85 -22.08
C VAL A 38 -7.51 -1.96 -20.87
N LEU A 39 -8.44 -1.05 -20.55
CA LEU A 39 -8.32 -0.19 -19.37
C LEU A 39 -8.40 -1.00 -18.08
N ASN A 40 -9.26 -2.01 -18.01
CA ASN A 40 -9.33 -2.92 -16.86
C ASN A 40 -8.00 -3.66 -16.65
N GLY A 41 -7.36 -4.14 -17.72
CA GLY A 41 -6.03 -4.74 -17.66
C GLY A 41 -4.96 -3.75 -17.15
N LEU A 42 -5.00 -2.51 -17.61
CA LEU A 42 -4.11 -1.45 -17.13
C LEU A 42 -4.34 -1.15 -15.63
N PHE A 43 -5.59 -1.04 -15.18
CA PHE A 43 -5.92 -0.83 -13.77
C PHE A 43 -5.43 -1.98 -12.89
N LEU A 44 -5.57 -3.23 -13.34
CA LEU A 44 -5.05 -4.40 -12.62
C LEU A 44 -3.53 -4.36 -12.51
N TYR A 45 -2.82 -4.02 -13.60
CA TYR A 45 -1.36 -3.89 -13.58
C TYR A 45 -0.90 -2.77 -12.62
N MET A 46 -1.58 -1.62 -12.62
CA MET A 46 -1.30 -0.54 -11.67
C MET A 46 -1.55 -0.98 -10.21
N ALA A 47 -2.61 -1.74 -9.96
CA ALA A 47 -2.89 -2.26 -8.61
C ALA A 47 -1.80 -3.22 -8.12
N ILE A 48 -1.34 -4.15 -8.98
CA ILE A 48 -0.28 -5.10 -8.63
C ILE A 48 1.06 -4.39 -8.42
N THR A 49 1.43 -3.47 -9.32
CA THR A 49 2.69 -2.73 -9.20
C THR A 49 2.72 -1.80 -7.99
N ALA A 50 1.58 -1.27 -7.56
CA ALA A 50 1.47 -0.49 -6.32
C ALA A 50 1.69 -1.31 -5.03
N LEU A 51 1.55 -2.63 -5.08
CA LEU A 51 1.90 -3.52 -3.96
C LEU A 51 3.42 -3.80 -3.91
N ASN A 52 4.12 -3.65 -5.03
CA ASN A 52 5.55 -3.88 -5.10
C ASN A 52 6.32 -2.75 -4.38
N GLY A 53 7.19 -3.11 -3.44
CA GLY A 53 7.86 -2.15 -2.55
C GLY A 53 7.03 -1.70 -1.35
N ASN A 54 5.85 -2.29 -1.11
CA ASN A 54 5.09 -2.07 0.11
C ASN A 54 5.60 -2.98 1.23
N GLN A 55 6.27 -2.38 2.22
CA GLN A 55 6.84 -3.10 3.37
C GLN A 55 5.83 -3.97 4.13
N MET A 56 4.57 -3.54 4.24
CA MET A 56 3.52 -4.35 4.88
C MET A 56 3.22 -5.61 4.05
N PHE A 57 3.13 -5.47 2.73
CA PHE A 57 2.88 -6.58 1.82
C PHE A 57 4.04 -7.58 1.78
N GLU A 58 5.28 -7.08 1.82
CA GLU A 58 6.47 -7.93 1.96
C GLU A 58 6.41 -8.76 3.25
N ARG A 59 6.04 -8.15 4.38
CA ARG A 59 5.88 -8.85 5.67
C ARG A 59 4.71 -9.85 5.68
N ILE A 60 3.62 -9.56 4.97
CA ILE A 60 2.52 -10.51 4.76
C ILE A 60 3.00 -11.69 3.93
N THR A 61 3.81 -11.45 2.89
CA THR A 61 4.36 -12.52 2.04
C THR A 61 5.26 -13.45 2.84
N LEU A 62 6.00 -12.94 3.83
CA LEU A 62 6.79 -13.78 4.76
C LEU A 62 5.92 -14.78 5.54
N PHE A 63 4.63 -14.52 5.80
CA PHE A 63 3.75 -15.52 6.43
C PHE A 63 3.50 -16.75 5.55
N PHE A 64 3.48 -16.55 4.23
CA PHE A 64 3.21 -17.61 3.26
C PHE A 64 4.50 -18.29 2.77
N MET A 65 5.65 -17.72 3.08
CA MET A 65 6.96 -18.22 2.66
C MET A 65 7.52 -19.20 3.68
N GLU A 66 8.12 -20.29 3.22
CA GLU A 66 8.80 -21.23 4.11
C GLU A 66 10.09 -20.61 4.67
N GLN A 67 10.41 -20.92 5.93
CA GLN A 67 11.52 -20.31 6.68
C GLN A 67 12.88 -20.48 5.98
N VAL A 68 13.06 -21.55 5.21
CA VAL A 68 14.30 -21.85 4.48
C VAL A 68 14.52 -20.87 3.32
N ALA A 69 13.44 -20.32 2.77
CA ALA A 69 13.50 -19.43 1.62
C ALA A 69 13.68 -17.96 2.01
N TYR A 70 13.71 -17.62 3.30
CA TYR A 70 13.72 -16.23 3.76
C TYR A 70 14.92 -15.45 3.21
N PRO A 71 14.69 -14.26 2.63
CA PRO A 71 15.79 -13.44 2.13
C PRO A 71 16.70 -13.05 3.31
N PRO A 72 18.03 -12.98 3.10
CA PRO A 72 18.98 -12.60 4.13
C PRO A 72 18.94 -11.07 4.40
N ASN A 73 17.78 -10.58 4.85
CA ASN A 73 17.58 -9.18 5.22
C ASN A 73 17.95 -8.96 6.69
N HIS A 74 18.42 -7.75 6.99
CA HIS A 74 19.00 -7.40 8.28
C HIS A 74 17.98 -7.41 9.43
N TYR A 75 16.73 -6.98 9.20
CA TYR A 75 15.65 -7.03 10.19
C TYR A 75 15.26 -8.44 10.64
N ILE A 76 15.19 -9.42 9.71
CA ILE A 76 14.79 -10.82 9.97
C ILE A 76 15.77 -11.50 10.94
N ARG A 77 17.04 -11.07 10.95
CA ARG A 77 18.08 -11.58 11.86
C ARG A 77 18.09 -10.96 13.25
N ARG A 78 17.56 -9.74 13.42
CA ARG A 78 17.60 -8.99 14.70
C ARG A 78 16.36 -9.16 15.55
N VAL A 79 15.21 -9.47 14.94
CA VAL A 79 13.92 -9.51 15.62
C VAL A 79 13.37 -10.94 15.63
N PRO A 80 12.90 -11.47 16.78
CA PRO A 80 12.30 -12.80 16.82
C PRO A 80 11.03 -12.84 15.95
N GLN A 81 10.92 -13.86 15.10
CA GLN A 81 9.86 -14.03 14.10
C GLN A 81 8.45 -13.88 14.67
N ARG A 82 8.20 -14.41 15.88
CA ARG A 82 6.90 -14.30 16.56
C ARG A 82 6.46 -12.85 16.76
N LYS A 83 7.39 -11.94 17.07
CA LYS A 83 7.08 -10.51 17.25
C LYS A 83 6.74 -9.83 15.93
N ILE A 84 7.45 -10.19 14.85
CA ILE A 84 7.15 -9.72 13.48
C ILE A 84 5.74 -10.17 13.07
N HIS A 85 5.40 -11.46 13.27
CA HIS A 85 4.09 -11.99 12.94
C HIS A 85 2.95 -11.35 13.75
N ILE A 86 3.14 -11.13 15.06
CA ILE A 86 2.13 -10.43 15.88
C ILE A 86 1.93 -8.99 15.38
N PHE A 87 3.00 -8.29 15.04
CA PHE A 87 2.93 -6.93 14.50
C PHE A 87 2.18 -6.88 13.17
N THR A 88 2.57 -7.72 12.20
CA THR A 88 1.94 -7.75 10.88
C THR A 88 0.51 -8.25 10.96
N GLY A 89 0.18 -9.19 11.86
CA GLY A 89 -1.20 -9.60 12.12
C GLY A 89 -2.08 -8.46 12.63
N CYS A 90 -1.54 -7.63 13.54
CA CYS A 90 -2.23 -6.42 14.01
C CYS A 90 -2.46 -5.40 12.86
N GLN A 91 -1.45 -5.18 12.00
CA GLN A 91 -1.59 -4.32 10.82
C GLN A 91 -2.62 -4.84 9.82
N VAL A 92 -2.63 -6.15 9.55
CA VAL A 92 -3.63 -6.79 8.66
C VAL A 92 -5.03 -6.69 9.26
N LEU A 93 -5.19 -6.85 10.58
CA LEU A 93 -6.46 -6.67 11.26
C LEU A 93 -6.97 -5.22 11.15
N GLN A 94 -6.08 -4.24 11.36
CA GLN A 94 -6.39 -2.82 11.17
C GLN A 94 -6.82 -2.51 9.72
N LEU A 95 -6.09 -3.04 8.74
CA LEU A 95 -6.45 -2.93 7.33
C LEU A 95 -7.80 -3.60 7.04
N GLY A 96 -8.04 -4.78 7.58
CA GLY A 96 -9.30 -5.51 7.42
C GLY A 96 -10.49 -4.72 7.95
N ILE A 97 -10.36 -4.12 9.14
CA ILE A 97 -11.37 -3.20 9.69
C ILE A 97 -11.62 -2.04 8.72
N LEU A 98 -10.57 -1.36 8.25
CA LEU A 98 -10.70 -0.26 7.27
C LEU A 98 -11.38 -0.72 5.98
N CYS A 99 -11.03 -1.90 5.46
CA CYS A 99 -11.63 -2.46 4.25
C CYS A 99 -13.13 -2.74 4.44
N VAL A 100 -13.55 -3.30 5.58
CA VAL A 100 -14.97 -3.56 5.87
C VAL A 100 -15.77 -2.26 5.84
N PHE A 101 -15.26 -1.20 6.48
CA PHE A 101 -15.94 0.10 6.47
C PHE A 101 -15.87 0.81 5.11
N GLY A 102 -14.76 0.66 4.37
CA GLY A 102 -14.57 1.28 3.05
C GLY A 102 -15.37 0.63 1.92
N PHE A 103 -15.48 -0.69 1.91
CA PHE A 103 -16.27 -1.46 0.93
C PHE A 103 -17.76 -1.57 1.29
N SER A 104 -18.15 -1.02 2.45
CA SER A 104 -19.54 -1.02 2.89
C SER A 104 -20.45 -0.30 1.87
N PRO A 105 -21.63 -0.86 1.55
CA PRO A 105 -22.55 -0.26 0.57
C PRO A 105 -23.21 1.02 1.09
N TRP A 106 -23.19 1.26 2.41
CA TRP A 106 -23.77 2.45 3.02
C TRP A 106 -22.88 3.68 2.81
N SER A 107 -23.38 4.70 2.11
CA SER A 107 -22.66 5.98 1.89
C SER A 107 -22.19 6.66 3.18
N TYR A 108 -22.94 6.50 4.28
CA TYR A 108 -22.57 7.05 5.59
C TYR A 108 -21.25 6.48 6.14
N MET A 109 -20.97 5.19 5.89
CA MET A 109 -19.74 4.54 6.32
C MET A 109 -18.51 5.09 5.59
N LYS A 110 -18.66 5.49 4.32
CA LYS A 110 -17.59 6.10 3.53
C LYS A 110 -17.21 7.49 4.05
N THR A 111 -18.16 8.25 4.56
CA THR A 111 -17.89 9.57 5.18
C THR A 111 -17.11 9.44 6.49
N ILE A 112 -17.31 8.35 7.23
CA ILE A 112 -16.59 8.07 8.48
C ILE A 112 -15.18 7.50 8.24
N PHE A 113 -14.91 6.96 7.05
CA PHE A 113 -13.63 6.34 6.71
C PHE A 113 -12.38 7.20 7.04
N PRO A 114 -12.31 8.51 6.71
CA PRO A 114 -11.17 9.35 7.08
C PRO A 114 -10.99 9.48 8.60
N VAL A 115 -12.09 9.54 9.36
CA VAL A 115 -12.06 9.61 10.83
C VAL A 115 -11.56 8.29 11.42
N LEU A 116 -12.01 7.15 10.89
CA LEU A 116 -11.48 5.84 11.28
C LEU A 116 -9.98 5.75 10.99
N LEU A 117 -9.53 6.17 9.82
CA LEU A 117 -8.11 6.15 9.44
C LEU A 117 -7.27 7.02 10.40
N LEU A 118 -7.78 8.19 10.79
CA LEU A 118 -7.15 9.03 11.81
C LEU A 118 -7.13 8.37 13.19
N LEU A 119 -8.19 7.66 13.59
CA LEU A 119 -8.25 6.93 14.86
C LEU A 119 -7.26 5.76 14.91
N LEU A 120 -6.98 5.13 13.76
CA LEU A 120 -6.02 4.03 13.67
C LEU A 120 -4.57 4.50 13.93
N LEU A 121 -4.23 5.77 13.70
CA LEU A 121 -2.89 6.32 13.96
C LEU A 121 -2.50 6.30 15.46
N PRO A 122 -3.28 6.86 16.40
CA PRO A 122 -2.97 6.77 17.82
C PRO A 122 -3.09 5.35 18.35
N ILE A 123 -4.00 4.53 17.81
CA ILE A 123 -4.09 3.10 18.12
C ILE A 123 -2.76 2.43 17.78
N ARG A 124 -2.21 2.65 16.57
CA ARG A 124 -0.88 2.17 16.19
C ARG A 124 0.19 2.68 17.17
N HIS A 125 0.23 3.97 17.46
CA HIS A 125 1.30 4.54 18.27
C HIS A 125 1.21 4.19 19.76
N ARG A 126 0.05 3.77 20.27
CA ARG A 126 -0.16 3.40 21.69
C ARG A 126 -0.18 1.89 21.93
N LEU A 127 -0.84 1.10 21.09
CA LEU A 127 -0.91 -0.37 21.26
C LEU A 127 0.38 -1.08 20.92
N ILE A 128 1.09 -0.62 19.88
CA ILE A 128 2.28 -1.29 19.38
C ILE A 128 3.44 -1.26 20.40
N PRO A 129 3.79 -0.13 21.04
CA PRO A 129 4.83 -0.13 22.08
C PRO A 129 4.41 -0.86 23.36
N MET A 130 3.10 -1.11 23.55
CA MET A 130 2.61 -1.90 24.67
C MET A 130 2.74 -3.42 24.44
N LEU A 131 2.73 -3.88 23.18
CA LEU A 131 2.82 -5.30 22.80
C LEU A 131 4.25 -5.75 22.46
N ILE A 132 5.11 -4.84 22.03
CA ILE A 132 6.46 -5.12 21.52
C ILE A 132 7.42 -4.09 22.09
N GLU A 133 8.58 -4.55 22.60
CA GLU A 133 9.63 -3.65 23.07
C GLU A 133 10.08 -2.68 21.96
N GLU A 134 10.24 -1.40 22.35
CA GLU A 134 10.72 -0.28 21.52
C GLU A 134 11.97 -0.61 20.69
N LYS A 135 12.85 -1.46 21.23
CA LYS A 135 14.09 -1.92 20.56
C LYS A 135 13.79 -2.69 19.27
N TYR A 136 12.76 -3.54 19.27
CA TYR A 136 12.38 -4.31 18.09
C TYR A 136 11.59 -3.46 17.10
N LEU A 137 10.82 -2.49 17.58
CA LEU A 137 10.09 -1.54 16.72
C LEU A 137 11.05 -0.64 15.96
N THR A 138 12.04 -0.09 16.65
CA THR A 138 13.08 0.74 16.03
C THR A 138 13.87 -0.06 15.00
N ALA A 139 14.15 -1.34 15.24
CA ALA A 139 14.82 -2.20 14.26
C ALA A 139 13.96 -2.50 13.01
N MET A 140 12.62 -2.48 13.13
CA MET A 140 11.69 -2.68 12.02
C MET A 140 11.36 -1.39 11.26
N ASP A 141 11.47 -0.22 11.92
CA ASP A 141 11.24 1.09 11.33
C ASP A 141 12.53 1.74 10.76
N MET A 142 13.72 1.33 11.23
CA MET A 142 15.03 1.82 10.73
C MET A 142 15.38 1.39 9.30
N GLU A 143 14.58 0.52 8.68
CA GLU A 143 14.71 0.20 7.25
C GLU A 143 13.82 1.10 6.36
N LEU A 144 13.33 2.23 6.90
CA LEU A 144 12.85 3.36 6.10
C LEU A 144 13.99 4.08 5.35
#